data_AF-A0A7S3SJX9-F1
#
_entry.id   AF-A0A7S3SJX9-F1
#
_cell.length_a   1.000
_cell.length_b   1.000
_cell.length_c   1.000
_cell.angle_alpha   90.00
_cell.angle_beta   90.00
_cell.angle_gamma   90.00
#
_symmetry.space_group_name_H-M   'P 1'
#
loop_
_entity.id
_entity.type
_entity.pdbx_description
1 polymer ?
#
loop_
_entity_poly.entity_id
_entity_poly.type
_entity_poly.pdbx_seq_one_letter_code
_entity_poly.pdbx_strand_id
1 'polypeptide(L)'
;GEAPGAGGGSEDGEAGPAAVLDALRSSDFGGVEAMFALRLAANLLAAGKGGASLALLPPILEAAAAAGAHESERPATRLALATLLLNAAVLLRRSAASSDTKTPAICALQQLLTAPALATAPAVAAAAAEEASCRAALALGTLAHGDVETQALCAGLDLPSALDGVGGGGASARQRECVASARAALVGC
;
A
#
# COMPACT_ATOMS: atom_id res chain seq x y z
N GLY A 1 -44.13 28.43 30.29
CA GLY A 1 -44.21 27.01 29.90
C GLY A 1 -43.90 26.92 28.43
N GLU A 2 -43.28 25.82 28.03
CA GLU A 2 -43.00 25.36 26.65
C GLU A 2 -41.71 25.84 25.96
N ALA A 3 -40.67 25.05 26.26
CA ALA A 3 -39.64 24.40 25.43
C ALA A 3 -39.05 25.06 24.16
N PRO A 4 -37.71 25.00 23.98
CA PRO A 4 -37.04 25.26 22.72
C PRO A 4 -37.10 24.03 21.79
N GLY A 5 -37.44 24.26 20.52
CA GLY A 5 -37.35 23.26 19.47
C GLY A 5 -35.89 22.96 19.15
N ALA A 6 -35.44 21.75 19.53
CA ALA A 6 -34.26 21.12 18.96
C ALA A 6 -34.60 20.67 17.53
N GLY A 7 -33.86 21.17 16.55
CA GLY A 7 -34.05 20.80 15.16
C GLY A 7 -32.90 21.29 14.32
N GLY A 8 -32.02 20.37 13.94
CA GLY A 8 -30.88 20.67 13.08
C GLY A 8 -29.69 19.77 13.37
N GLY A 9 -29.89 18.45 13.41
CA GLY A 9 -28.78 17.54 13.17
C GLY A 9 -28.34 17.74 11.72
N SER A 10 -27.26 18.48 11.50
CA SER A 10 -26.50 18.34 10.28
C SER A 10 -25.74 17.02 10.40
N GLU A 11 -26.32 15.96 9.85
CA GLU A 11 -25.56 14.82 9.35
C GLU A 11 -24.70 15.33 8.19
N ASP A 12 -23.66 16.09 8.54
CA ASP A 12 -22.58 16.39 7.63
C ASP A 12 -21.92 15.06 7.31
N GLY A 13 -22.07 14.65 6.05
CA GLY A 13 -21.53 13.42 5.49
C GLY A 13 -20.02 13.37 5.64
N GLU A 14 -19.57 12.91 6.80
CA GLU A 14 -18.19 12.55 7.02
C GLU A 14 -17.99 11.24 6.27
N ALA A 15 -17.34 11.29 5.10
CA ALA A 15 -16.77 10.12 4.45
C ALA A 15 -15.65 9.57 5.35
N GLY A 16 -16.05 8.99 6.49
CA GLY A 16 -15.17 8.50 7.53
C GLY A 16 -14.55 7.15 7.17
N PRO A 17 -13.66 6.64 8.03
CA PRO A 17 -13.01 5.34 7.83
C PRO A 17 -13.98 4.18 7.59
N ALA A 18 -15.18 4.23 8.18
CA ALA A 18 -16.23 3.24 7.97
C ALA A 18 -16.74 3.24 6.52
N ALA A 19 -16.98 4.40 5.92
CA ALA A 19 -17.43 4.51 4.53
C ALA A 19 -16.35 3.98 3.54
N VAL A 20 -15.07 4.13 3.88
CA VAL A 20 -13.96 3.57 3.10
C VAL A 20 -13.93 2.05 3.17
N LEU A 21 -14.14 1.49 4.37
CA LEU A 21 -14.21 0.05 4.56
C LEU A 21 -15.44 -0.57 3.91
N ASP A 22 -16.59 0.10 3.97
CA ASP A 22 -17.81 -0.36 3.31
C ASP A 22 -17.69 -0.28 1.79
N ALA A 23 -17.08 0.78 1.26
CA ALA A 23 -16.73 0.85 -0.16
C ALA A 23 -15.82 -0.33 -0.53
N LEU A 24 -14.72 -0.52 0.21
CA LEU A 24 -13.73 -1.60 0.04
C LEU A 24 -14.33 -3.03 0.11
N ARG A 25 -15.41 -3.21 0.86
CA ARG A 25 -16.07 -4.51 1.09
C ARG A 25 -17.25 -4.77 0.17
N SER A 26 -17.79 -3.75 -0.49
CA SER A 26 -18.91 -3.92 -1.43
C SER A 26 -18.48 -4.80 -2.60
N SER A 27 -19.37 -5.72 -3.00
CA SER A 27 -19.10 -6.81 -3.94
C SER A 27 -18.78 -6.36 -5.38
N ASP A 28 -18.84 -5.05 -5.63
CA ASP A 28 -18.64 -4.40 -6.92
C ASP A 28 -17.21 -3.87 -7.11
N PHE A 29 -16.26 -4.32 -6.27
CA PHE A 29 -14.86 -3.87 -6.26
C PHE A 29 -14.01 -4.31 -7.48
N GLY A 30 -14.60 -4.30 -8.66
CA GLY A 30 -13.96 -4.48 -9.95
C GLY A 30 -13.51 -3.16 -10.55
N GLY A 31 -12.22 -2.84 -10.45
CA GLY A 31 -11.59 -1.86 -11.33
C GLY A 31 -11.43 -0.43 -10.80
N VAL A 32 -12.16 0.54 -11.38
CA VAL A 32 -11.91 1.99 -11.16
C VAL A 32 -12.30 2.42 -9.74
N GLU A 33 -13.34 1.84 -9.18
CA GLU A 33 -13.79 2.10 -7.81
C GLU A 33 -12.73 1.65 -6.79
N ALA A 34 -12.10 0.49 -7.04
CA ALA A 34 -10.99 0.00 -6.24
C ALA A 34 -9.81 0.97 -6.21
N MET A 35 -9.46 1.54 -7.37
CA MET A 35 -8.41 2.56 -7.46
C MET A 35 -8.76 3.80 -6.61
N PHE A 36 -9.98 4.32 -6.69
CA PHE A 36 -10.36 5.53 -5.94
C PHE A 36 -10.41 5.29 -4.43
N ALA A 37 -10.93 4.15 -4.01
CA ALA A 37 -10.95 3.77 -2.60
C ALA A 37 -9.53 3.58 -2.03
N LEU A 38 -8.62 2.95 -2.78
CA LEU A 38 -7.20 2.84 -2.38
C LEU A 38 -6.53 4.21 -2.27
N ARG A 39 -6.84 5.15 -3.18
CA ARG A 39 -6.33 6.53 -3.10
C ARG A 39 -6.88 7.26 -1.89
N LEU A 40 -8.17 7.11 -1.60
CA LEU A 40 -8.79 7.69 -0.41
C LEU A 40 -8.16 7.13 0.87
N ALA A 41 -8.00 5.80 0.96
CA ALA A 41 -7.32 5.13 2.06
C ALA A 41 -5.86 5.63 2.23
N ALA A 42 -5.10 5.77 1.14
CA ALA A 42 -3.74 6.28 1.17
C ALA A 42 -3.68 7.72 1.71
N ASN A 43 -4.62 8.58 1.31
CA ASN A 43 -4.72 9.95 1.81
C ASN A 43 -5.12 9.99 3.29
N LEU A 44 -6.04 9.12 3.72
CA LEU A 44 -6.42 9.01 5.13
C LEU A 44 -5.24 8.57 6.01
N LEU A 45 -4.43 7.59 5.56
CA LEU A 45 -3.22 7.19 6.30
C LEU A 45 -2.20 8.33 6.38
N ALA A 46 -2.06 9.13 5.32
CA ALA A 46 -1.14 10.27 5.29
C ALA A 46 -1.60 11.43 6.19
N ALA A 47 -2.90 11.67 6.27
CA ALA A 47 -3.49 12.75 7.07
C ALA A 47 -3.68 12.37 8.55
N GLY A 48 -3.88 11.08 8.84
CA GLY A 48 -4.21 10.61 10.17
C GLY A 48 -3.03 10.66 11.15
N LYS A 49 -3.35 10.82 12.44
CA LYS A 49 -2.38 10.90 13.54
C LYS A 49 -2.30 9.56 14.27
N GLY A 50 -1.20 8.83 14.08
CA GLY A 50 -0.80 7.71 14.95
C GLY A 50 -1.73 6.47 14.91
N GLY A 51 -2.01 5.92 16.10
CA GLY A 51 -2.58 4.57 16.28
C GLY A 51 -3.96 4.31 15.65
N ALA A 52 -4.80 5.33 15.51
CA ALA A 52 -6.11 5.18 14.85
C ALA A 52 -5.94 4.82 13.36
N SER A 53 -4.97 5.42 12.68
CA SER A 53 -4.65 5.09 11.29
C SER A 53 -4.08 3.67 11.15
N LEU A 54 -3.31 3.21 12.14
CA LEU A 54 -2.76 1.85 12.16
C LEU A 54 -3.86 0.79 12.31
N ALA A 55 -4.88 1.05 13.14
CA ALA A 55 -6.00 0.14 13.33
C ALA A 55 -6.80 -0.10 12.03
N LEU A 56 -6.78 0.86 11.10
CA LEU A 56 -7.44 0.75 9.81
C LEU A 56 -6.63 -0.05 8.78
N LEU A 57 -5.32 -0.22 8.99
CA LEU A 57 -4.45 -0.81 7.99
C LEU A 57 -4.80 -2.28 7.69
N PRO A 58 -4.94 -3.19 8.69
CA PRO A 58 -5.30 -4.58 8.40
C PRO A 58 -6.58 -4.76 7.58
N PRO A 59 -7.73 -4.15 7.94
CA PRO A 59 -8.96 -4.34 7.16
C PRO A 59 -8.91 -3.70 5.78
N ILE A 60 -8.13 -2.61 5.58
CA ILE A 60 -7.92 -2.03 4.25
C ILE A 60 -7.11 -3.00 3.37
N LEU A 61 -6.03 -3.58 3.90
CA LEU A 61 -5.19 -4.52 3.15
C LEU A 61 -5.92 -5.82 2.83
N GLU A 62 -6.72 -6.33 3.76
CA GLU A 62 -7.56 -7.51 3.54
C GLU A 62 -8.54 -7.27 2.39
N ALA A 63 -9.23 -6.12 2.38
CA ALA A 63 -10.15 -5.79 1.30
C ALA A 63 -9.44 -5.55 -0.03
N ALA A 64 -8.27 -4.91 -0.03
CA ALA A 64 -7.45 -4.74 -1.22
C ALA A 64 -6.99 -6.08 -1.81
N ALA A 65 -6.65 -7.05 -0.96
CA ALA A 65 -6.28 -8.40 -1.36
C ALA A 65 -7.48 -9.17 -1.93
N ALA A 66 -8.64 -9.11 -1.26
CA ALA A 66 -9.88 -9.74 -1.73
C ALA A 66 -10.33 -9.21 -3.10
N ALA A 67 -10.04 -7.93 -3.38
CA ALA A 67 -10.30 -7.31 -4.67
C ALA A 67 -9.24 -7.58 -5.75
N GLY A 68 -8.18 -8.35 -5.46
CA GLY A 68 -7.10 -8.62 -6.40
C GLY A 68 -6.32 -7.36 -6.80
N ALA A 69 -6.23 -6.34 -5.93
CA ALA A 69 -5.61 -5.06 -6.28
C ALA A 69 -4.14 -5.17 -6.70
N HIS A 70 -3.41 -6.17 -6.18
CA HIS A 70 -2.01 -6.44 -6.50
C HIS A 70 -1.83 -7.00 -7.93
N GLU A 71 -2.78 -7.78 -8.41
CA GLU A 71 -2.76 -8.39 -9.74
C GLU A 71 -3.64 -7.68 -10.78
N SER A 72 -4.39 -6.65 -10.38
CA SER A 72 -5.26 -5.85 -11.24
C SER A 72 -4.59 -5.48 -12.57
N GLU A 73 -5.24 -5.78 -13.69
CA GLU A 73 -4.76 -5.41 -15.04
C GLU A 73 -4.68 -3.89 -15.26
N ARG A 74 -5.32 -3.09 -14.38
CA ARG A 74 -5.24 -1.64 -14.39
C ARG A 74 -3.99 -1.16 -13.62
N PRO A 75 -2.99 -0.55 -14.28
CA PRO A 75 -1.78 -0.06 -13.61
C PRO A 75 -2.09 0.99 -12.54
N ALA A 76 -3.13 1.80 -12.74
CA ALA A 76 -3.51 2.84 -11.81
C ALA A 76 -3.97 2.27 -10.44
N THR A 77 -4.58 1.09 -10.43
CA THR A 77 -4.97 0.38 -9.21
C THR A 77 -3.73 -0.15 -8.48
N ARG A 78 -2.81 -0.80 -9.20
CA ARG A 78 -1.53 -1.27 -8.63
C ARG A 78 -0.71 -0.10 -8.07
N LEU A 79 -0.70 1.04 -8.78
CA LEU A 79 -0.06 2.27 -8.33
C LEU A 79 -0.70 2.84 -7.05
N ALA A 80 -2.04 2.83 -6.96
CA ALA A 80 -2.74 3.28 -5.77
C ALA A 80 -2.44 2.37 -4.56
N LEU A 81 -2.41 1.04 -4.76
CA LEU A 81 -1.98 0.08 -3.74
C LEU A 81 -0.53 0.33 -3.30
N ALA A 82 0.39 0.55 -4.24
CA ALA A 82 1.78 0.85 -3.92
C ALA A 82 1.93 2.13 -3.08
N THR A 83 1.15 3.16 -3.38
CA THR A 83 1.11 4.39 -2.58
C THR A 83 0.58 4.14 -1.18
N LEU A 84 -0.51 3.38 -1.05
CA LEU A 84 -1.06 2.98 0.24
C LEU A 84 0.00 2.26 1.09
N LEU A 85 0.69 1.28 0.49
CA LEU A 85 1.73 0.50 1.17
C LEU A 85 2.93 1.34 1.57
N LEU A 86 3.34 2.31 0.76
CA LEU A 86 4.40 3.26 1.12
C LEU A 86 4.00 4.15 2.31
N ASN A 87 2.77 4.68 2.31
CA ASN A 87 2.26 5.46 3.43
C ASN A 87 2.15 4.61 4.70
N ALA A 88 1.69 3.37 4.57
CA ALA A 88 1.63 2.39 5.64
C ALA A 88 3.03 2.08 6.20
N ALA A 89 4.04 1.89 5.33
CA ALA A 89 5.41 1.64 5.74
C ALA A 89 6.00 2.79 6.58
N VAL A 90 5.77 4.03 6.15
CA VAL A 90 6.17 5.22 6.90
C VAL A 90 5.47 5.29 8.26
N LEU A 91 4.16 5.02 8.30
CA LEU A 91 3.39 5.03 9.54
C LEU A 91 3.85 3.94 10.51
N LEU A 92 3.95 2.69 10.05
CA LEU A 92 4.40 1.53 10.83
C LEU A 92 5.79 1.77 11.43
N ARG A 93 6.70 2.35 10.64
CA ARG A 93 8.04 2.67 11.12
C ARG A 93 8.05 3.79 12.15
N ARG A 94 7.31 4.88 11.90
CA ARG A 94 7.22 6.01 12.86
C ARG A 94 6.60 5.59 14.18
N SER A 95 5.73 4.58 14.16
CA SER A 95 5.11 4.03 15.36
C SER A 95 5.93 2.92 16.03
N ALA A 96 7.13 2.59 15.51
CA ALA A 96 7.95 1.47 15.98
C ALA A 96 7.15 0.17 16.11
N ALA A 97 6.29 -0.11 15.12
CA ALA A 97 5.43 -1.27 15.12
C ALA A 97 6.24 -2.57 15.11
N SER A 98 5.73 -3.62 15.78
CA SER A 98 6.37 -4.94 15.77
C SER A 98 6.37 -5.56 14.38
N SER A 99 7.23 -6.57 14.18
CA SER A 99 7.27 -7.41 12.98
C SER A 99 5.91 -8.03 12.65
N ASP A 100 5.18 -8.53 13.66
CA ASP A 100 3.80 -9.03 13.51
C ASP A 100 2.86 -7.97 12.92
N THR A 101 2.94 -6.73 13.41
CA THR A 101 2.09 -5.62 12.94
C THR A 101 2.45 -5.20 11.51
N LYS A 102 3.72 -5.36 11.11
CA LYS A 102 4.20 -5.07 9.76
C LYS A 102 3.88 -6.18 8.76
N THR A 103 3.67 -7.41 9.23
CA THR A 103 3.52 -8.61 8.39
C THR A 103 2.48 -8.46 7.28
N PRO A 104 1.26 -7.95 7.53
CA PRO A 104 0.26 -7.79 6.46
C PRO A 104 0.74 -6.87 5.32
N ALA A 105 1.43 -5.78 5.65
CA ALA A 105 1.98 -4.86 4.65
C ALA A 105 3.13 -5.51 3.86
N ILE A 106 3.97 -6.30 4.52
CA ILE A 106 5.08 -7.02 3.88
C ILE A 106 4.54 -8.09 2.92
N CYS A 107 3.52 -8.85 3.32
CA CYS A 107 2.86 -9.82 2.44
C CYS A 107 2.23 -9.14 1.22
N ALA A 108 1.54 -8.00 1.41
CA ALA A 108 0.97 -7.25 0.29
C ALA A 108 2.05 -6.68 -0.65
N LEU A 109 3.20 -6.26 -0.12
CA LEU A 109 4.36 -5.85 -0.92
C LEU A 109 4.93 -7.02 -1.72
N GLN A 110 5.04 -8.20 -1.11
CA GLN A 110 5.48 -9.42 -1.79
C GLN A 110 4.56 -9.74 -2.97
N GLN A 111 3.25 -9.79 -2.74
CA GLN A 111 2.25 -10.05 -3.78
C GLN A 111 2.35 -9.05 -4.94
N LEU A 112 2.51 -7.76 -4.62
CA LEU A 112 2.62 -6.71 -5.63
C LEU A 112 3.92 -6.79 -6.43
N LEU A 113 5.05 -7.09 -5.78
CA LEU A 113 6.36 -7.19 -6.45
C LEU A 113 6.49 -8.45 -7.30
N THR A 114 5.79 -9.53 -6.95
CA THR A 114 5.75 -10.77 -7.74
C THR A 114 4.61 -10.83 -8.74
N ALA A 115 3.73 -9.82 -8.79
CA ALA A 115 2.62 -9.78 -9.72
C ALA A 115 3.12 -9.77 -11.18
N PRO A 116 2.47 -10.49 -12.11
CA PRO A 116 2.87 -10.51 -13.51
C PRO A 116 2.98 -9.11 -14.11
N ALA A 117 4.08 -8.84 -14.81
CA ALA A 117 4.28 -7.57 -15.51
C ALA A 117 3.19 -7.35 -16.56
N LEU A 118 2.74 -6.11 -16.71
CA LEU A 118 1.77 -5.71 -17.73
C LEU A 118 2.49 -5.59 -19.09
N ALA A 119 2.73 -6.74 -19.73
CA ALA A 119 3.65 -6.89 -20.86
C ALA A 119 3.26 -6.14 -22.16
N THR A 120 2.05 -5.57 -22.24
CA THR A 120 1.52 -4.89 -23.44
C THR A 120 0.92 -3.51 -23.15
N ALA A 121 1.30 -2.91 -22.01
CA ALA A 121 0.72 -1.64 -21.59
C ALA A 121 1.16 -0.45 -22.49
N PRO A 122 0.27 0.49 -22.82
CA PRO A 122 0.66 1.76 -23.44
C PRO A 122 1.66 2.52 -22.55
N ALA A 123 2.45 3.45 -23.11
CA ALA A 123 3.55 4.11 -22.39
C ALA A 123 3.16 4.70 -21.01
N VAL A 124 1.96 5.29 -20.89
CA VAL A 124 1.43 5.82 -19.61
C VAL A 124 1.20 4.72 -18.58
N ALA A 125 0.72 3.55 -19.03
CA ALA A 125 0.52 2.38 -18.18
C ALA A 125 1.86 1.75 -17.76
N ALA A 126 2.86 1.75 -18.64
CA ALA A 126 4.21 1.31 -18.31
C ALA A 126 4.86 2.21 -17.25
N ALA A 127 4.75 3.54 -17.40
CA ALA A 127 5.25 4.50 -16.41
C ALA A 127 4.57 4.34 -15.03
N ALA A 128 3.25 4.09 -15.01
CA ALA A 128 2.51 3.83 -13.78
C ALA A 128 2.94 2.51 -13.11
N ALA A 129 3.21 1.46 -13.88
CA ALA A 129 3.73 0.20 -13.36
C ALA A 129 5.15 0.36 -12.78
N GLU A 130 6.03 1.08 -13.47
CA GLU A 130 7.38 1.40 -12.98
C GLU A 130 7.33 2.18 -11.66
N GLU A 131 6.48 3.21 -11.60
CA GLU A 131 6.27 4.01 -10.38
C GLU A 131 5.72 3.14 -9.23
N ALA A 132 4.80 2.22 -9.52
CA ALA A 132 4.26 1.30 -8.52
C ALA A 132 5.36 0.41 -7.94
N SER A 133 6.22 -0.16 -8.79
CA SER A 133 7.35 -0.98 -8.35
C SER A 133 8.38 -0.17 -7.54
N CYS A 134 8.71 1.06 -7.95
CA CYS A 134 9.60 1.92 -7.16
C CYS A 134 9.00 2.22 -5.78
N ARG A 135 7.71 2.56 -5.68
CA ARG A 135 7.04 2.80 -4.40
C ARG A 135 7.03 1.56 -3.51
N ALA A 136 6.78 0.38 -4.08
CA ALA A 136 6.83 -0.88 -3.36
C ALA A 136 8.24 -1.19 -2.83
N ALA A 137 9.28 -0.97 -3.64
CA ALA A 137 10.67 -1.11 -3.20
C ALA A 137 11.00 -0.13 -2.06
N LEU A 138 10.62 1.15 -2.17
CA LEU A 138 10.83 2.15 -1.13
C LEU A 138 10.07 1.81 0.17
N ALA A 139 8.84 1.29 0.05
CA ALA A 139 8.06 0.85 1.21
C ALA A 139 8.75 -0.29 1.95
N LEU A 140 9.25 -1.28 1.19
CA LEU A 140 10.00 -2.41 1.73
C LEU A 140 11.29 -1.96 2.43
N GLY A 141 12.09 -1.12 1.77
CA GLY A 141 13.29 -0.55 2.38
C GLY A 141 12.99 0.29 3.62
N THR A 142 11.87 1.01 3.62
CA THR A 142 11.41 1.76 4.79
C THR A 142 11.12 0.83 5.96
N LEU A 143 10.42 -0.28 5.75
CA LEU A 143 10.06 -1.23 6.81
C LEU A 143 11.27 -1.99 7.38
N ALA A 144 12.21 -2.40 6.51
CA ALA A 144 13.32 -3.28 6.86
C ALA A 144 14.57 -2.56 7.39
N HIS A 145 14.74 -1.27 7.08
CA HIS A 145 15.97 -0.57 7.45
C HIS A 145 16.16 -0.51 8.97
N GLY A 146 17.27 -1.11 9.41
CA GLY A 146 17.65 -1.19 10.82
C GLY A 146 16.82 -2.16 11.66
N ASP A 147 15.98 -3.00 11.03
CA ASP A 147 15.07 -3.91 11.71
C ASP A 147 15.33 -5.36 11.30
N VAL A 148 16.08 -6.07 12.15
CA VAL A 148 16.56 -7.44 11.87
C VAL A 148 15.42 -8.45 11.76
N GLU A 149 14.37 -8.33 12.59
CA GLU A 149 13.21 -9.22 12.50
C GLU A 149 12.47 -9.04 11.18
N THR A 150 12.27 -7.79 10.78
CA THR A 150 11.65 -7.44 9.50
C THR A 150 12.51 -7.92 8.33
N GLN A 151 13.84 -7.76 8.39
CA GLN A 151 14.76 -8.28 7.39
C GLN A 151 14.66 -9.81 7.25
N ALA A 152 14.62 -10.53 8.37
CA ALA A 152 14.46 -11.98 8.38
C ALA A 152 13.12 -12.42 7.79
N LEU A 153 12.02 -11.74 8.13
CA LEU A 153 10.71 -11.97 7.52
C LEU A 153 10.75 -11.73 6.00
N CYS A 154 11.39 -10.66 5.56
CA CYS A 154 11.51 -10.34 4.14
C CYS A 154 12.34 -11.39 3.38
N ALA A 155 13.40 -11.92 3.99
CA ALA A 155 14.18 -13.03 3.45
C ALA A 155 13.35 -14.32 3.36
N GLY A 156 12.55 -14.63 4.39
CA GLY A 156 11.66 -15.79 4.40
C GLY A 156 10.55 -15.74 3.34
N LEU A 157 10.17 -14.53 2.90
CA LEU A 157 9.20 -14.28 1.82
C LEU A 157 9.86 -14.08 0.44
N ASP A 158 11.18 -14.31 0.33
CA ASP A 158 11.94 -14.19 -0.91
C ASP A 158 11.83 -12.81 -1.60
N LEU A 159 11.64 -11.75 -0.80
CA LEU A 159 11.60 -10.38 -1.30
C LEU A 159 12.88 -9.90 -1.99
N PRO A 160 14.10 -10.36 -1.59
CA PRO A 160 15.30 -10.09 -2.38
C PRO A 160 15.18 -10.59 -3.82
N SER A 161 14.71 -11.81 -4.09
CA SER A 161 14.55 -12.29 -5.47
C SER A 161 13.46 -11.53 -6.22
N ALA A 162 12.35 -11.18 -5.54
CA ALA A 162 11.29 -10.35 -6.13
C ALA A 162 11.83 -8.98 -6.60
N LEU A 163 12.71 -8.36 -5.82
CA LEU A 163 13.37 -7.11 -6.20
C LEU A 163 14.33 -7.28 -7.39
N ASP A 164 14.96 -8.44 -7.58
CA ASP A 164 15.83 -8.71 -8.73
C ASP A 164 15.03 -8.75 -10.03
N GLY A 165 13.84 -9.36 -9.99
CA GLY A 165 12.92 -9.37 -11.12
C GLY A 165 12.50 -7.95 -11.56
N VAL A 166 12.32 -7.05 -10.60
CA VAL A 166 11.94 -5.64 -10.85
C VAL A 166 13.12 -4.80 -11.35
N GLY A 167 14.33 -4.99 -10.81
CA GLY A 167 15.52 -4.20 -11.13
C GLY A 167 16.32 -4.67 -12.35
N GLY A 168 15.84 -5.69 -13.07
CA GLY A 168 16.55 -6.38 -14.16
C GLY A 168 16.78 -5.56 -15.45
N GLY A 169 17.19 -6.25 -16.51
CA GLY A 169 17.74 -5.66 -17.75
C GLY A 169 16.85 -4.71 -18.56
N GLY A 170 15.60 -4.50 -18.17
CA GLY A 170 14.67 -3.52 -18.77
C GLY A 170 14.28 -2.36 -17.86
N ALA A 171 14.77 -2.32 -16.61
CA ALA A 171 14.41 -1.30 -15.64
C ALA A 171 14.94 0.09 -16.03
N SER A 172 14.25 1.15 -15.63
CA SER A 172 14.79 2.51 -15.75
C SER A 172 15.92 2.76 -14.72
N ALA A 173 16.67 3.86 -14.88
CA ALA A 173 17.66 4.27 -13.88
C ALA A 173 17.01 4.51 -12.50
N ARG A 174 15.86 5.20 -12.48
CA ARG A 174 15.12 5.47 -11.27
C ARG A 174 14.64 4.19 -10.59
N GLN A 175 14.10 3.24 -11.35
CA GLN A 175 13.63 1.97 -10.80
C GLN A 175 14.79 1.17 -10.18
N ARG A 176 15.96 1.12 -10.84
CA ARG A 176 17.16 0.50 -10.29
C ARG A 176 17.62 1.17 -8.99
N GLU A 177 17.56 2.50 -8.91
CA GLU A 177 17.91 3.23 -7.67
C GLU A 177 16.96 2.89 -6.51
N CYS A 178 15.64 2.85 -6.76
CA CYS A 178 14.66 2.46 -5.74
C CYS A 178 14.93 1.01 -5.25
N VAL A 179 15.20 0.09 -6.17
CA VAL A 179 15.52 -1.31 -5.86
C VAL A 179 16.84 -1.43 -5.08
N ALA A 180 17.88 -0.71 -5.50
CA ALA A 180 19.17 -0.73 -4.82
C ALA A 180 19.07 -0.20 -3.39
N SER A 181 18.31 0.87 -3.17
CA SER A 181 18.04 1.40 -1.83
C SER A 181 17.29 0.39 -0.94
N ALA A 182 16.27 -0.27 -1.50
CA ALA A 182 15.53 -1.32 -0.80
C ALA A 182 16.43 -2.51 -0.44
N ARG A 183 17.30 -2.94 -1.36
CA ARG A 183 18.27 -4.02 -1.10
C ARG A 183 19.22 -3.69 0.03
N ALA A 184 19.78 -2.48 0.04
CA ALA A 184 20.69 -2.07 1.09
C ALA A 184 20.02 -2.18 2.47
N ALA A 185 18.73 -1.84 2.57
CA ALA A 185 17.96 -1.97 3.80
C ALA A 185 17.68 -3.43 4.21
N LEU A 186 17.61 -4.38 3.26
CA LEU A 186 17.34 -5.79 3.54
C LEU A 186 18.56 -6.57 4.03
N VAL A 187 19.76 -6.18 3.60
CA VAL A 187 21.01 -6.90 3.94
C VAL A 187 21.61 -6.43 5.29
N GLY A 188 21.07 -5.36 5.86
CA GLY A 188 21.63 -4.72 7.05
C GLY A 188 22.85 -3.86 6.71
N CYS A 189 22.85 -2.61 7.18
CA CYS A 189 24.05 -1.78 7.26
C CYS A 189 24.58 -1.81 8.68
#